data_AF-A5ZSZ7-F1
#
_entry.id   AF-A5ZSZ7-F1
#
_cell.length_a   1.000
_cell.length_b   1.000
_cell.length_c   1.000
_cell.angle_alpha   90.00
_cell.angle_beta   90.00
_cell.angle_gamma   90.00
#
_symmetry.space_group_name_H-M   'P 1'
#
loop_
_entity.id
_entity.type
_entity.pdbx_description
1 polymer ?
#
loop_
_entity_poly.entity_id
_entity_poly.type
_entity_poly.pdbx_seq_one_letter_code
_entity_poly.pdbx_strand_id
1 'polypeptide(L)'
;MLSIMLQMLMFPFEAESVAYCVCSSFGLDTSDYSFPYIAGWSSSREMKEMKASMDVIRKTAGEMIDQLTEELEIILEEKQKTELHEKYGILVDALEAAGYRYDYRESEPGHIVLAPDGTHEIAGYLQFESWGDIKDWLEDTIAEGTDISERVDRALYPFKFDYTLEEEMFRGNGDRYAIYHVDEGTPGKQHLFMNMAMVKEDGITIDAANYKCVYSGRLHENEKMDDLYAVFNDNPPADYKAHSMSVSDVIITNRGGDMQAYYVDRFGFAELPEFAAQREKILDIVPEIENVDYENDLTCISFYAAECAEFPVMGEVHYDLTLPEALEAYEKIPSERMHGLKCVGFDLKDGSDYEGMQSLMIEGKIQKEFLNSIPGFRENSYVQNAISRVEKYLEERHPNVENPLESNKKVDNEKNISEEKNEKELNIQMKPIPKKKRGEMSL
;
A
#
# COMPACT_ATOMS: atom_id res chain seq x y z
N MET A 1 62.94 36.56 18.55
CA MET A 1 61.89 37.57 18.77
C MET A 1 61.27 38.02 17.44
N LEU A 2 62.04 38.49 16.45
CA LEU A 2 61.52 38.83 15.11
C LEU A 2 60.79 37.69 14.39
N SER A 3 61.36 36.47 14.38
CA SER A 3 60.74 35.32 13.70
C SER A 3 59.40 34.89 14.33
N ILE A 4 59.24 35.04 15.65
CA ILE A 4 58.00 34.73 16.36
C ILE A 4 56.93 35.81 16.07
N MET A 5 57.32 37.09 16.03
CA MET A 5 56.41 38.18 15.62
C MET A 5 55.94 38.06 14.16
N LEU A 6 56.84 37.65 13.25
CA LEU A 6 56.50 37.40 11.85
C LEU A 6 55.45 36.30 11.70
N GLN A 7 55.55 35.25 12.51
CA GLN A 7 54.61 34.13 12.52
C GLN A 7 53.28 34.52 13.18
N MET A 8 53.29 35.31 14.27
CA MET A 8 52.08 35.82 14.93
C MET A 8 51.22 36.74 14.05
N LEU A 9 51.81 37.45 13.08
CA LEU A 9 51.09 38.30 12.13
C LEU A 9 50.74 37.60 10.81
N MET A 10 51.31 36.42 10.54
CA MET A 10 51.05 35.64 9.32
C MET A 10 49.72 34.89 9.41
N PHE A 11 49.48 34.20 10.53
CA PHE A 11 48.25 33.44 10.72
C PHE A 11 46.97 34.29 10.67
N PRO A 12 46.89 35.48 11.29
CA PRO A 12 45.69 36.30 11.20
C PRO A 12 45.48 36.88 9.80
N PHE A 13 46.55 37.20 9.06
CA PHE A 13 46.45 37.67 7.68
C PHE A 13 45.91 36.59 6.74
N GLU A 14 46.43 35.37 6.86
CA GLU A 14 45.96 34.23 6.09
C GLU A 14 44.49 33.94 6.39
N ALA A 15 44.11 33.92 7.67
CA ALA A 15 42.73 33.72 8.08
C ALA A 15 41.78 34.82 7.56
N GLU A 16 42.18 36.08 7.67
CA GLU A 16 41.39 37.24 7.20
C GLU A 16 41.22 37.22 5.67
N SER A 17 42.29 36.87 4.94
CA SER A 17 42.26 36.77 3.48
C SER A 17 41.41 35.58 3.01
N VAL A 18 41.49 34.45 3.72
CA VAL A 18 40.61 33.29 3.48
C VAL A 18 39.15 33.68 3.72
N ALA A 19 38.84 34.32 4.84
CA ALA A 19 37.48 34.77 5.17
C ALA A 19 36.93 35.72 4.10
N TYR A 20 37.73 36.69 3.64
CA TYR A 20 37.35 37.57 2.54
C TYR A 20 37.05 36.79 1.25
N CYS A 21 37.93 35.87 0.85
CA CYS A 21 37.73 35.07 -0.37
C CYS A 21 36.46 34.22 -0.30
N VAL A 22 36.19 33.56 0.84
CA VAL A 22 34.99 32.75 1.06
C VAL A 22 33.73 33.63 1.06
N CYS A 23 33.71 34.74 1.82
CA CYS A 23 32.53 35.62 1.86
C CYS A 23 32.23 36.21 0.47
N SER A 24 33.26 36.64 -0.25
CA SER A 24 33.13 37.22 -1.58
C SER A 24 32.57 36.23 -2.60
N SER A 25 32.94 34.93 -2.55
CA SER A 25 32.37 33.92 -3.45
C SER A 25 30.87 33.71 -3.27
N PHE A 26 30.35 33.94 -2.06
CA PHE A 26 28.93 33.88 -1.74
C PHE A 26 28.23 35.25 -1.76
N GLY A 27 28.89 36.29 -2.29
CA GLY A 27 28.30 37.64 -2.45
C GLY A 27 28.17 38.44 -1.15
N LEU A 28 28.85 38.04 -0.08
CA LEU A 28 28.91 38.77 1.18
C LEU A 28 30.09 39.74 1.16
N ASP A 29 29.80 41.05 1.17
CA ASP A 29 30.86 42.07 1.15
C ASP A 29 31.46 42.28 2.55
N THR A 30 32.71 41.87 2.73
CA THR A 30 33.52 42.11 3.94
C THR A 30 34.71 43.03 3.68
N SER A 31 34.75 43.72 2.54
CA SER A 31 35.88 44.52 2.07
C SER A 31 36.34 45.57 3.09
N ASP A 32 35.38 46.23 3.76
CA ASP A 32 35.63 47.28 4.76
C ASP A 32 36.40 46.78 6.00
N TYR A 33 36.25 45.50 6.33
CA TYR A 33 36.92 44.87 7.47
C TYR A 33 38.28 44.25 7.07
N SER A 34 38.34 43.59 5.91
CA SER A 34 39.51 42.80 5.51
C SER A 34 40.60 43.62 4.79
N PHE A 35 40.24 44.61 3.97
CA PHE A 35 41.22 45.35 3.15
C PHE A 35 42.22 46.21 3.93
N PRO A 36 41.83 46.94 5.00
CA PRO A 36 42.79 47.71 5.80
C PRO A 36 43.88 46.82 6.42
N TYR A 37 43.50 45.60 6.82
CA TYR A 37 44.41 44.63 7.42
C TYR A 37 45.36 44.00 6.38
N ILE A 38 44.81 43.59 5.23
CA ILE A 38 45.56 43.03 4.09
C ILE A 38 46.59 44.05 3.56
N ALA A 39 46.19 45.31 3.39
CA ALA A 39 47.07 46.38 2.92
C ALA A 39 48.23 46.63 3.90
N GLY A 40 47.97 46.64 5.21
CA GLY A 40 48.99 46.81 6.24
C GLY A 40 50.05 45.71 6.22
N TRP A 41 49.64 44.45 6.05
CA TRP A 41 50.54 43.30 6.08
C TRP A 41 51.46 43.21 4.84
N SER A 42 50.94 43.56 3.66
CA SER A 42 51.67 43.45 2.37
C SER A 42 52.86 44.40 2.24
N SER A 43 52.89 45.48 3.02
CA SER A 43 53.83 46.60 2.88
C SER A 43 55.26 46.31 3.35
N SER A 44 55.51 45.20 4.07
CA SER A 44 56.79 44.95 4.75
C SER A 44 57.41 43.56 4.54
N ARG A 45 57.04 42.80 3.49
CA ARG A 45 57.43 41.38 3.31
C ARG A 45 58.16 41.05 1.99
N GLU A 46 58.92 39.95 2.02
CA GLU A 46 59.62 39.41 0.85
C GLU A 46 58.70 38.59 -0.07
N MET A 47 58.98 38.60 -1.38
CA MET A 47 58.14 37.97 -2.41
C MET A 47 57.94 36.46 -2.25
N LYS A 48 58.89 35.73 -1.65
CA LYS A 48 58.77 34.28 -1.42
C LYS A 48 57.75 33.94 -0.34
N GLU A 49 57.75 34.69 0.76
CA GLU A 49 56.81 34.51 1.87
C GLU A 49 55.39 34.86 1.43
N MET A 50 55.24 35.91 0.62
CA MET A 50 53.95 36.30 0.05
C MET A 50 53.38 35.22 -0.86
N LYS A 51 54.19 34.60 -1.72
CA LYS A 51 53.74 33.49 -2.58
C LYS A 51 53.29 32.28 -1.77
N ALA A 52 54.06 31.88 -0.75
CA ALA A 52 53.68 30.76 0.10
C ALA A 52 52.35 31.03 0.83
N SER A 53 52.19 32.23 1.37
CA SER A 53 50.96 32.65 2.05
C SER A 53 49.76 32.72 1.09
N MET A 54 49.94 33.25 -0.13
CA MET A 54 48.91 33.25 -1.16
C MET A 54 48.53 31.83 -1.62
N ASP A 55 49.48 30.91 -1.71
CA ASP A 55 49.19 29.50 -2.04
C ASP A 55 48.38 28.83 -0.93
N VAL A 56 48.71 29.11 0.35
CA VAL A 56 47.92 28.66 1.51
C VAL A 56 46.51 29.25 1.45
N ILE A 57 46.37 30.57 1.31
CA ILE A 57 45.07 31.25 1.23
C ILE A 57 44.23 30.68 0.10
N ARG A 58 44.79 30.56 -1.12
CA ARG A 58 44.07 30.02 -2.27
C ARG A 58 43.59 28.60 -2.02
N LYS A 59 44.46 27.74 -1.49
CA LYS A 59 44.13 26.34 -1.23
C LYS A 59 43.06 26.21 -0.15
N THR A 60 43.25 26.88 0.98
CA THR A 60 42.32 26.81 2.12
C THR A 60 40.98 27.45 1.80
N ALA A 61 40.95 28.60 1.13
CA ALA A 61 39.70 29.21 0.68
C ALA A 61 38.99 28.33 -0.35
N GLY A 62 39.71 27.74 -1.31
CA GLY A 62 39.13 26.81 -2.28
C GLY A 62 38.47 25.60 -1.60
N GLU A 63 39.19 24.92 -0.71
CA GLU A 63 38.64 23.78 0.05
C GLU A 63 37.39 24.16 0.87
N MET A 64 37.39 25.34 1.49
CA MET A 64 36.22 25.84 2.25
C MET A 64 35.04 26.19 1.33
N ILE A 65 35.29 26.82 0.18
CA ILE A 65 34.25 27.16 -0.79
C ILE A 65 33.62 25.89 -1.34
N ASP A 66 34.42 24.89 -1.70
CA ASP A 66 33.93 23.61 -2.21
C ASP A 66 33.03 22.93 -1.16
N GLN A 67 33.51 22.80 0.09
CA GLN A 67 32.74 22.22 1.20
C GLN A 67 31.45 22.99 1.49
N LEU A 68 31.51 24.33 1.57
CA LEU A 68 30.33 25.15 1.84
C LEU A 68 29.33 25.11 0.70
N THR A 69 29.80 25.02 -0.55
CA THR A 69 28.91 24.91 -1.72
C THR A 69 28.14 23.61 -1.67
N GLU A 70 28.82 22.49 -1.40
CA GLU A 70 28.18 21.17 -1.24
C GLU A 70 27.15 21.17 -0.09
N GLU A 71 27.50 21.70 1.08
CA GLU A 71 26.57 21.80 2.22
C GLU A 71 25.38 22.72 1.92
N LEU A 72 25.59 23.84 1.22
CA LEU A 72 24.50 24.74 0.83
C LEU A 72 23.54 24.09 -0.17
N GLU A 73 24.05 23.33 -1.13
CA GLU A 73 23.23 22.57 -2.07
C GLU A 73 22.34 21.56 -1.32
N ILE A 74 22.91 20.81 -0.37
CA ILE A 74 22.17 19.86 0.48
C ILE A 74 21.05 20.59 1.25
N ILE A 75 21.38 21.69 1.94
CA ILE A 75 20.40 22.45 2.74
C ILE A 75 19.28 23.02 1.87
N LEU A 76 19.60 23.50 0.66
CA LEU A 76 18.61 24.04 -0.28
C LEU A 76 17.68 22.94 -0.80
N GLU A 77 18.22 21.78 -1.20
CA GLU A 77 17.43 20.63 -1.62
C GLU A 77 16.51 20.11 -0.48
N GLU A 78 17.02 20.00 0.75
CA GLU A 78 16.22 19.61 1.93
C GLU A 78 15.07 20.60 2.21
N LYS A 79 15.36 21.89 2.08
CA LYS A 79 14.34 22.94 2.24
C LYS A 79 13.26 22.83 1.17
N GLN A 80 13.64 22.65 -0.09
CA GLN A 80 12.68 22.47 -1.19
C GLN A 80 11.83 21.21 -0.98
N LYS A 81 12.44 20.09 -0.56
CA LYS A 81 11.73 18.85 -0.23
C LYS A 81 10.70 19.06 0.88
N THR A 82 11.07 19.81 1.91
CA THR A 82 10.16 20.14 3.03
C THR A 82 8.98 20.99 2.55
N GLU A 83 9.26 22.08 1.81
CA GLU A 83 8.22 22.95 1.24
C GLU A 83 7.28 22.20 0.27
N LEU A 84 7.83 21.26 -0.50
CA LEU A 84 7.06 20.41 -1.40
C LEU A 84 6.12 19.47 -0.63
N HIS A 85 6.64 18.80 0.41
CA HIS A 85 5.85 17.89 1.25
C HIS A 85 4.77 18.63 2.04
N GLU A 86 5.04 19.83 2.54
CA GLU A 86 4.03 20.67 3.20
C GLU A 86 2.86 21.01 2.27
N LYS A 87 3.11 21.16 0.97
CA LYS A 87 2.08 21.55 -0.01
C LYS A 87 1.37 20.36 -0.66
N TYR A 88 2.10 19.27 -0.91
CA TYR A 88 1.64 18.13 -1.72
C TYR A 88 1.98 16.77 -1.11
N GLY A 89 2.26 16.68 0.20
CA GLY A 89 2.78 15.48 0.87
C GLY A 89 2.10 14.16 0.48
N ILE A 90 0.77 14.11 0.49
CA ILE A 90 0.01 12.90 0.09
C ILE A 90 0.31 12.49 -1.37
N LEU A 91 0.40 13.45 -2.29
CA LEU A 91 0.72 13.18 -3.69
C LEU A 91 2.20 12.81 -3.87
N VAL A 92 3.10 13.39 -3.07
CA VAL A 92 4.52 13.02 -3.06
C VAL A 92 4.69 11.59 -2.55
N ASP A 93 4.02 11.21 -1.47
CA ASP A 93 4.08 9.86 -0.91
C ASP A 93 3.50 8.84 -1.92
N ALA A 94 2.40 9.18 -2.61
CA ALA A 94 1.80 8.34 -3.64
C ALA A 94 2.64 8.23 -4.92
N LEU A 95 3.30 9.31 -5.33
CA LEU A 95 4.27 9.30 -6.42
C LEU A 95 5.42 8.33 -6.12
N GLU A 96 5.95 8.39 -4.90
CA GLU A 96 7.03 7.53 -4.46
C GLU A 96 6.57 6.06 -4.35
N ALA A 97 5.33 5.83 -3.92
CA ALA A 97 4.70 4.52 -3.96
C ALA A 97 4.51 3.99 -5.40
N ALA A 98 4.31 4.89 -6.37
CA ALA A 98 4.26 4.58 -7.79
C ALA A 98 5.64 4.38 -8.44
N GLY A 99 6.73 4.51 -7.67
CA GLY A 99 8.09 4.29 -8.14
C GLY A 99 8.79 5.51 -8.73
N TYR A 100 8.35 6.72 -8.40
CA TYR A 100 8.93 7.95 -8.93
C TYR A 100 9.35 8.94 -7.84
N ARG A 101 10.37 9.74 -8.11
CA ARG A 101 10.84 10.84 -7.26
C ARG A 101 10.68 12.16 -7.99
N TYR A 102 10.32 13.21 -7.26
CA TYR A 102 10.31 14.56 -7.80
C TYR A 102 11.74 15.00 -8.13
N ASP A 103 11.98 15.46 -9.36
CA ASP A 103 13.29 15.98 -9.77
C ASP A 103 13.38 17.48 -9.47
N TYR A 104 14.10 17.83 -8.40
CA TYR A 104 14.26 19.22 -7.95
C TYR A 104 15.09 20.10 -8.89
N ARG A 105 15.84 19.51 -9.82
CA ARG A 105 16.73 20.22 -10.73
C ARG A 105 16.05 20.52 -12.05
N GLU A 106 15.28 19.58 -12.56
CA GLU A 106 14.60 19.69 -13.86
C GLU A 106 13.16 20.21 -13.74
N SER A 107 12.56 20.20 -12.54
CA SER A 107 11.19 20.70 -12.34
C SER A 107 11.13 22.21 -12.10
N GLU A 108 10.22 22.87 -12.81
CA GLU A 108 9.93 24.30 -12.72
C GLU A 108 8.41 24.56 -12.62
N PRO A 109 7.95 25.75 -12.22
CA PRO A 109 6.52 26.06 -12.21
C PRO A 109 5.86 25.87 -13.59
N GLY A 110 4.92 24.92 -13.68
CA GLY A 110 4.25 24.54 -14.95
C GLY A 110 4.95 23.42 -15.72
N HIS A 111 6.04 22.87 -15.20
CA HIS A 111 6.76 21.73 -15.77
C HIS A 111 7.33 20.86 -14.65
N ILE A 112 6.66 19.76 -14.34
CA ILE A 112 7.06 18.83 -13.29
C ILE A 112 7.71 17.62 -13.94
N VAL A 113 8.93 17.30 -13.53
CA VAL A 113 9.69 16.14 -13.99
C VAL A 113 9.81 15.14 -12.85
N LEU A 114 9.49 13.89 -13.15
CA LEU A 114 9.53 12.79 -12.21
C LEU A 114 10.56 11.78 -12.69
N ALA A 115 11.56 11.54 -11.85
CA ALA A 115 12.61 10.56 -12.10
C ALA A 115 12.15 9.18 -11.61
N PRO A 116 12.27 8.12 -12.43
CA PRO A 116 11.95 6.77 -11.96
C PRO A 116 12.95 6.33 -10.88
N ASP A 117 12.51 5.47 -9.97
CA ASP A 117 13.42 4.74 -9.11
C ASP A 117 14.16 3.62 -9.87
N GLY A 118 15.04 2.93 -9.16
CA GLY A 118 15.87 1.89 -9.75
C GLY A 118 15.11 0.65 -10.25
N THR A 119 13.86 0.43 -9.80
CA THR A 119 13.01 -0.67 -10.28
C THR A 119 12.13 -0.26 -11.46
N HIS A 120 11.94 1.04 -11.67
CA HIS A 120 11.13 1.61 -12.76
C HIS A 120 11.97 2.31 -13.86
N GLU A 121 13.29 2.14 -13.88
CA GLU A 121 14.18 2.81 -14.87
C GLU A 121 13.75 2.60 -16.33
N ILE A 122 13.20 1.43 -16.67
CA ILE A 122 12.74 1.11 -18.04
C ILE A 122 11.56 2.00 -18.47
N ALA A 123 10.71 2.42 -17.52
CA ALA A 123 9.59 3.32 -17.80
C ALA A 123 10.06 4.74 -18.14
N GLY A 124 11.23 5.14 -17.63
CA GLY A 124 11.87 6.42 -17.93
C GLY A 124 11.26 7.60 -17.17
N TYR A 125 11.69 8.81 -17.51
CA TYR A 125 11.22 10.04 -16.88
C TYR A 125 9.79 10.38 -17.31
N LEU A 126 8.97 10.81 -16.36
CA LEU A 126 7.63 11.34 -16.63
C LEU A 126 7.62 12.87 -16.53
N GLN A 127 6.74 13.50 -17.31
CA GLN A 127 6.60 14.95 -17.36
C GLN A 127 5.12 15.33 -17.27
N PHE A 128 4.83 16.31 -16.42
CA PHE A 128 3.47 16.80 -16.17
C PHE A 128 3.44 18.33 -16.16
N GLU A 129 2.30 18.93 -16.48
CA GLU A 129 2.14 20.39 -16.43
C GLU A 129 1.71 20.87 -15.04
N SER A 130 1.02 20.00 -14.28
CA SER A 130 0.48 20.33 -12.97
C SER A 130 0.38 19.14 -12.02
N TRP A 131 0.22 19.44 -10.73
CA TRP A 131 -0.09 18.45 -9.70
C TRP A 131 -1.48 17.83 -9.85
N GLY A 132 -2.40 18.49 -10.58
CA GLY A 132 -3.69 17.91 -10.94
C GLY A 132 -3.51 16.74 -11.91
N ASP A 133 -2.67 16.91 -12.92
CA ASP A 133 -2.37 15.85 -13.90
C ASP A 133 -1.69 14.64 -13.23
N ILE A 134 -0.80 14.90 -12.26
CA ILE A 134 -0.19 13.83 -11.45
C ILE A 134 -1.26 13.09 -10.65
N LYS A 135 -2.22 13.80 -10.05
CA LYS A 135 -3.30 13.17 -9.30
C LYS A 135 -4.14 12.26 -10.19
N ASP A 136 -4.52 12.73 -11.38
CA ASP A 136 -5.32 11.95 -12.33
C ASP A 136 -4.54 10.70 -12.79
N TRP A 137 -3.23 10.84 -13.06
CA TRP A 137 -2.36 9.71 -13.38
C TRP A 137 -2.25 8.68 -12.23
N LEU A 138 -2.18 9.13 -10.98
CA LEU A 138 -2.17 8.23 -9.82
C LEU A 138 -3.53 7.51 -9.67
N GLU A 139 -4.65 8.20 -9.90
CA GLU A 139 -5.98 7.58 -9.90
C GLU A 139 -6.13 6.51 -11.01
N ASP A 140 -5.61 6.80 -12.22
CA ASP A 140 -5.53 5.83 -13.30
C ASP A 140 -4.66 4.62 -12.92
N THR A 141 -3.52 4.86 -12.27
CA THR A 141 -2.62 3.80 -11.77
C THR A 141 -3.34 2.90 -10.76
N ILE A 142 -4.22 3.44 -9.90
CA ILE A 142 -5.06 2.64 -9.00
C ILE A 142 -6.05 1.80 -9.81
N ALA A 143 -6.71 2.40 -10.81
CA ALA A 143 -7.75 1.74 -11.61
C ALA A 143 -7.20 0.59 -12.47
N GLU A 144 -5.95 0.65 -12.89
CA GLU A 144 -5.30 -0.43 -13.66
C GLU A 144 -5.12 -1.74 -12.86
N GLY A 145 -5.06 -1.66 -11.52
CA GLY A 145 -4.94 -2.83 -10.65
C GLY A 145 -3.63 -3.61 -10.80
N THR A 146 -2.54 -2.92 -11.11
CA THR A 146 -1.17 -3.45 -11.15
C THR A 146 -0.61 -3.73 -9.76
N ASP A 147 0.62 -4.20 -9.68
CA ASP A 147 1.35 -4.49 -8.45
C ASP A 147 1.62 -3.25 -7.60
N ILE A 148 1.80 -2.07 -8.23
CA ILE A 148 1.99 -0.80 -7.53
C ILE A 148 0.66 -0.14 -7.10
N SER A 149 -0.47 -0.51 -7.70
CA SER A 149 -1.78 0.10 -7.44
C SER A 149 -2.15 0.10 -5.95
N GLU A 150 -1.89 -0.99 -5.24
CA GLU A 150 -2.17 -1.08 -3.79
C GLU A 150 -1.33 -0.08 -2.99
N ARG A 151 -0.05 0.09 -3.33
CA ARG A 151 0.84 1.02 -2.64
C ARG A 151 0.40 2.46 -2.89
N VAL A 152 0.03 2.78 -4.14
CA VAL A 152 -0.48 4.10 -4.52
C VAL A 152 -1.82 4.40 -3.83
N ASP A 153 -2.77 3.46 -3.82
CA ASP A 153 -4.08 3.62 -3.16
C ASP A 153 -3.92 3.80 -1.65
N ARG A 154 -3.03 3.03 -1.00
CA ARG A 154 -2.72 3.18 0.42
C ARG A 154 -2.08 4.53 0.76
N ALA A 155 -1.23 5.05 -0.12
CA ALA A 155 -0.61 6.36 0.08
C ALA A 155 -1.62 7.52 -0.10
N LEU A 156 -2.47 7.45 -1.14
CA LEU A 156 -3.49 8.48 -1.38
C LEU A 156 -4.66 8.43 -0.39
N TYR A 157 -5.10 7.22 -0.03
CA TYR A 157 -6.30 6.98 0.75
C TYR A 157 -6.05 5.97 1.88
N PRO A 158 -5.15 6.28 2.83
CA PRO A 158 -4.79 5.35 3.91
C PRO A 158 -5.99 4.92 4.76
N PHE A 159 -7.02 5.75 4.84
CA PHE A 159 -8.26 5.47 5.58
C PHE A 159 -9.14 4.37 4.98
N LYS A 160 -8.88 3.92 3.73
CA LYS A 160 -9.60 2.80 3.12
C LYS A 160 -9.14 1.43 3.65
N PHE A 161 -8.02 1.41 4.38
CA PHE A 161 -7.35 0.18 4.78
C PHE A 161 -7.33 0.06 6.30
N ASP A 162 -7.85 -1.06 6.79
CA ASP A 162 -7.92 -1.34 8.23
C ASP A 162 -6.58 -1.79 8.82
N TYR A 163 -5.67 -2.25 7.95
CA TYR A 163 -4.39 -2.83 8.33
C TYR A 163 -3.24 -2.15 7.62
N THR A 164 -2.10 -2.07 8.30
CA THR A 164 -0.82 -1.66 7.75
C THR A 164 -0.28 -2.69 6.77
N LEU A 165 0.68 -2.27 5.93
CA LEU A 165 1.38 -3.19 5.02
C LEU A 165 2.13 -4.31 5.75
N GLU A 166 2.58 -4.06 6.99
CA GLU A 166 3.18 -5.09 7.83
C GLU A 166 2.14 -6.13 8.26
N GLU A 167 0.98 -5.70 8.76
CA GLU A 167 -0.08 -6.62 9.20
C GLU A 167 -0.64 -7.46 8.04
N GLU A 168 -0.79 -6.88 6.85
CA GLU A 168 -1.19 -7.61 5.63
C GLU A 168 -0.23 -8.74 5.28
N MET A 169 1.07 -8.59 5.59
CA MET A 169 2.05 -9.65 5.34
C MET A 169 1.70 -10.93 6.11
N PHE A 170 1.18 -10.81 7.33
CA PHE A 170 0.82 -11.95 8.18
C PHE A 170 -0.62 -12.44 7.97
N ARG A 171 -1.52 -11.61 7.42
CA ARG A 171 -2.94 -11.99 7.19
C ARG A 171 -3.15 -12.91 5.98
N GLY A 172 -2.14 -13.13 5.14
CA GLY A 172 -2.19 -14.11 4.05
C GLY A 172 -2.93 -13.64 2.79
N ASN A 173 -3.13 -12.33 2.62
CA ASN A 173 -3.75 -11.72 1.44
C ASN A 173 -2.77 -11.63 0.25
N GLY A 174 -2.27 -12.79 -0.18
CA GLY A 174 -1.35 -12.95 -1.30
C GLY A 174 0.12 -13.02 -0.90
N ASP A 175 0.97 -13.26 -1.91
CA ASP A 175 2.41 -13.39 -1.72
C ASP A 175 3.03 -12.02 -1.39
N ARG A 176 3.73 -11.95 -0.26
CA ARG A 176 4.25 -10.70 0.31
C ARG A 176 5.63 -10.88 0.91
N TYR A 177 6.34 -9.78 1.08
CA TYR A 177 7.54 -9.72 1.90
C TYR A 177 7.54 -8.49 2.79
N ALA A 178 8.26 -8.58 3.91
CA ALA A 178 8.54 -7.44 4.76
C ALA A 178 10.00 -7.44 5.19
N ILE A 179 10.57 -6.23 5.28
CA ILE A 179 11.97 -5.97 5.63
C ILE A 179 12.00 -5.33 7.01
N TYR A 180 12.87 -5.87 7.84
CA TYR A 180 13.03 -5.51 9.24
C TYR A 180 14.46 -5.09 9.50
N HIS A 181 14.62 -3.88 10.04
CA HIS A 181 15.90 -3.41 10.51
C HIS A 181 15.94 -3.44 12.04
N VAL A 182 17.15 -3.60 12.57
CA VAL A 182 17.39 -3.47 14.01
C VAL A 182 16.96 -2.06 14.46
N ASP A 183 16.14 -2.00 15.51
CA ASP A 183 15.81 -0.73 16.14
C ASP A 183 16.95 -0.33 17.10
N GLU A 184 17.67 0.73 16.74
CA GLU A 184 18.77 1.29 17.54
C GLU A 184 18.34 1.75 18.94
N GLY A 185 17.05 1.99 19.17
CA GLY A 185 16.50 2.33 20.48
C GLY A 185 16.39 1.13 21.44
N THR A 186 16.62 -0.08 20.95
CA THR A 186 16.43 -1.33 21.70
C THR A 186 17.78 -1.98 22.05
N PRO A 187 17.80 -2.99 22.95
CA PRO A 187 18.98 -3.83 23.15
C PRO A 187 19.52 -4.48 21.86
N GLY A 188 18.73 -4.53 20.77
CA GLY A 188 19.17 -5.02 19.47
C GLY A 188 20.37 -4.29 18.88
N LYS A 189 20.57 -3.02 19.23
CA LYS A 189 21.73 -2.22 18.79
C LYS A 189 23.07 -2.93 18.98
N GLN A 190 23.18 -3.81 19.99
CA GLN A 190 24.41 -4.55 20.28
C GLN A 190 24.82 -5.55 19.18
N HIS A 191 23.92 -5.95 18.29
CA HIS A 191 24.20 -6.89 17.20
C HIS A 191 24.11 -6.29 15.79
N LEU A 192 24.07 -4.96 15.68
CA LEU A 192 24.22 -4.29 14.38
C LEU A 192 25.50 -4.76 13.67
N PHE A 193 25.34 -5.14 12.40
CA PHE A 193 26.42 -5.63 11.54
C PHE A 193 27.12 -6.91 12.02
N MET A 194 26.57 -7.62 13.01
CA MET A 194 27.07 -8.93 13.39
C MET A 194 26.57 -9.99 12.42
N ASN A 195 27.42 -10.94 12.05
CA ASN A 195 27.01 -12.12 11.29
C ASN A 195 26.48 -13.22 12.22
N MET A 196 25.82 -14.25 11.67
CA MET A 196 25.24 -15.31 12.52
C MET A 196 26.28 -16.13 13.30
N ALA A 197 27.53 -16.17 12.83
CA ALA A 197 28.60 -16.84 13.58
C ALA A 197 28.94 -16.08 14.87
N MET A 198 29.04 -14.75 14.81
CA MET A 198 29.28 -13.87 15.96
C MET A 198 28.11 -13.90 16.93
N VAL A 199 26.87 -13.79 16.42
CA VAL A 199 25.64 -13.88 17.23
C VAL A 199 25.63 -15.17 18.05
N LYS A 200 26.00 -16.30 17.44
CA LYS A 200 26.07 -17.60 18.13
C LYS A 200 27.23 -17.70 19.11
N GLU A 201 28.40 -17.16 18.77
CA GLU A 201 29.60 -17.16 19.63
C GLU A 201 29.36 -16.37 20.92
N ASP A 202 28.72 -15.21 20.81
CA ASP A 202 28.41 -14.32 21.93
C ASP A 202 27.15 -14.74 22.70
N GLY A 203 26.47 -15.82 22.27
CA GLY A 203 25.25 -16.32 22.90
C GLY A 203 24.08 -15.35 22.81
N ILE A 204 24.04 -14.53 21.76
CA ILE A 204 23.00 -13.53 21.52
C ILE A 204 21.81 -14.21 20.84
N THR A 205 20.60 -13.93 21.34
CA THR A 205 19.35 -14.35 20.69
C THR A 205 18.83 -13.22 19.83
N ILE A 206 18.48 -13.53 18.57
CA ILE A 206 17.75 -12.60 17.71
C ILE A 206 16.28 -12.62 18.12
N ASP A 207 15.81 -11.51 18.67
CA ASP A 207 14.44 -11.34 19.15
C ASP A 207 13.76 -10.26 18.31
N ALA A 208 12.62 -10.61 17.72
CA ALA A 208 11.85 -9.75 16.83
C ALA A 208 11.38 -8.44 17.48
N ALA A 209 11.28 -8.37 18.82
CA ALA A 209 10.95 -7.14 19.53
C ALA A 209 12.01 -6.04 19.38
N ASN A 210 13.24 -6.40 18.99
CA ASN A 210 14.33 -5.47 18.77
C ASN A 210 14.43 -4.95 17.33
N TYR A 211 13.44 -5.26 16.50
CA TYR A 211 13.40 -4.87 15.09
C TYR A 211 12.21 -3.94 14.85
N LYS A 212 12.24 -3.20 13.74
CA LYS A 212 11.13 -2.43 13.19
C LYS A 212 10.90 -2.81 11.73
N CYS A 213 9.65 -2.96 11.33
CA CYS A 213 9.33 -3.08 9.91
C CYS A 213 9.63 -1.74 9.26
N VAL A 214 10.47 -1.74 8.23
CA VAL A 214 10.83 -0.54 7.47
C VAL A 214 10.17 -0.51 6.11
N TYR A 215 9.75 -1.66 5.61
CA TYR A 215 9.14 -1.79 4.28
C TYR A 215 8.38 -3.11 4.16
N SER A 216 7.26 -3.10 3.43
CA SER A 216 6.49 -4.30 3.11
C SER A 216 5.82 -4.12 1.74
N GLY A 217 5.73 -5.21 0.97
CA GLY A 217 5.21 -5.18 -0.39
C GLY A 217 4.77 -6.55 -0.89
N ARG A 218 4.26 -6.60 -2.12
CA ARG A 218 3.93 -7.84 -2.82
C ARG A 218 5.20 -8.52 -3.31
N LEU A 219 5.24 -9.83 -3.21
CA LEU A 219 6.34 -10.66 -3.70
C LEU A 219 5.95 -11.27 -5.04
N HIS A 220 6.76 -11.10 -6.08
CA HIS A 220 6.46 -11.70 -7.38
C HIS A 220 6.82 -13.19 -7.41
N GLU A 221 6.09 -14.00 -8.20
CA GLU A 221 6.22 -15.48 -8.23
C GLU A 221 7.67 -15.97 -8.43
N ASN A 222 8.47 -15.23 -9.20
CA ASN A 222 9.85 -15.58 -9.55
C ASN A 222 10.92 -14.86 -8.73
N GLU A 223 10.52 -13.94 -7.86
CA GLU A 223 11.42 -13.10 -7.08
C GLU A 223 12.04 -13.92 -5.94
N LYS A 224 13.37 -13.84 -5.79
CA LYS A 224 14.13 -14.53 -4.75
C LYS A 224 14.68 -13.54 -3.75
N MET A 225 15.15 -14.09 -2.61
CA MET A 225 15.78 -13.29 -1.56
C MET A 225 16.99 -12.50 -2.04
N ASP A 226 17.79 -13.08 -2.95
CA ASP A 226 18.93 -12.39 -3.57
C ASP A 226 18.48 -11.21 -4.44
N ASP A 227 17.33 -11.33 -5.12
CA ASP A 227 16.77 -10.25 -5.94
C ASP A 227 16.31 -9.09 -5.06
N LEU A 228 15.59 -9.39 -3.96
CA LEU A 228 15.22 -8.40 -2.95
C LEU A 228 16.45 -7.70 -2.38
N TYR A 229 17.48 -8.46 -1.99
CA TYR A 229 18.70 -7.88 -1.47
C TYR A 229 19.38 -6.93 -2.47
N ALA A 230 19.46 -7.31 -3.74
CA ALA A 230 20.01 -6.45 -4.79
C ALA A 230 19.19 -5.16 -4.95
N VAL A 231 17.86 -5.25 -5.02
CA VAL A 231 16.97 -4.10 -5.14
C VAL A 231 17.17 -3.13 -3.97
N PHE A 232 17.11 -3.60 -2.73
CA PHE A 232 17.19 -2.71 -1.56
C PHE A 232 18.61 -2.27 -1.18
N ASN A 233 19.64 -2.79 -1.85
CA ASN A 233 21.02 -2.34 -1.66
C ASN A 233 21.44 -1.35 -2.75
N ASP A 234 21.23 -1.71 -4.02
CA ASP A 234 21.69 -0.95 -5.18
C ASP A 234 20.68 0.11 -5.62
N ASN A 235 19.39 -0.26 -5.65
CA ASN A 235 18.36 0.45 -6.39
C ASN A 235 17.00 0.44 -5.65
N PRO A 236 16.91 1.03 -4.45
CA PRO A 236 15.73 0.89 -3.61
C PRO A 236 14.51 1.63 -4.19
N PRO A 237 13.29 1.15 -3.91
CA PRO A 237 12.05 1.82 -4.28
C PRO A 237 11.99 3.28 -3.82
N ALA A 238 11.24 4.13 -4.54
CA ALA A 238 11.18 5.56 -4.25
C ALA A 238 10.67 5.89 -2.82
N ASP A 239 9.69 5.15 -2.34
CA ASP A 239 9.09 5.24 -0.99
C ASP A 239 9.90 4.50 0.09
N TYR A 240 10.99 3.81 -0.25
CA TYR A 240 11.88 3.22 0.76
C TYR A 240 12.69 4.30 1.47
N LYS A 241 12.35 4.57 2.74
CA LYS A 241 12.94 5.65 3.56
C LYS A 241 13.97 5.20 4.60
N ALA A 242 14.37 3.92 4.54
CA ALA A 242 15.38 3.36 5.43
C ALA A 242 16.76 3.28 4.76
N HIS A 243 17.78 2.93 5.54
CA HIS A 243 19.12 2.67 4.97
C HIS A 243 19.12 1.44 4.07
N SER A 244 20.14 1.28 3.24
CA SER A 244 20.31 0.07 2.42
C SER A 244 20.31 -1.20 3.29
N MET A 245 19.76 -2.28 2.77
CA MET A 245 19.73 -3.57 3.45
C MET A 245 21.15 -4.10 3.68
N SER A 246 21.42 -4.60 4.88
CA SER A 246 22.75 -4.91 5.40
C SER A 246 22.76 -6.14 6.31
N VAL A 247 23.96 -6.59 6.68
CA VAL A 247 24.13 -7.66 7.68
C VAL A 247 23.44 -7.23 8.97
N SER A 248 22.69 -8.15 9.59
CA SER A 248 21.82 -7.95 10.75
C SER A 248 20.37 -7.56 10.47
N ASP A 249 20.01 -7.29 9.23
CA ASP A 249 18.61 -7.08 8.86
C ASP A 249 17.88 -8.43 8.69
N VAL A 250 16.54 -8.41 8.72
CA VAL A 250 15.70 -9.61 8.60
C VAL A 250 14.67 -9.40 7.50
N ILE A 251 14.44 -10.43 6.70
CA ILE A 251 13.39 -10.47 5.68
C ILE A 251 12.41 -11.56 6.07
N ILE A 252 11.11 -11.25 6.05
CA ILE A 252 10.06 -12.26 6.11
C ILE A 252 9.38 -12.33 4.75
N THR A 253 9.18 -13.53 4.24
CA THR A 253 8.39 -13.79 3.03
C THR A 253 7.18 -14.64 3.37
N ASN A 254 6.02 -14.30 2.83
CA ASN A 254 4.81 -15.09 2.87
C ASN A 254 4.50 -15.54 1.44
N ARG A 255 4.49 -16.86 1.18
CA ARG A 255 4.08 -17.43 -0.11
C ARG A 255 2.91 -18.38 0.09
N GLY A 256 1.71 -17.98 -0.30
CA GLY A 256 0.50 -18.77 -0.13
C GLY A 256 0.25 -19.21 1.33
N GLY A 257 0.65 -18.39 2.31
CA GLY A 257 0.55 -18.68 3.74
C GLY A 257 1.80 -19.34 4.35
N ASP A 258 2.79 -19.75 3.56
CA ASP A 258 4.07 -20.25 4.07
C ASP A 258 4.98 -19.08 4.43
N MET A 259 5.05 -18.78 5.73
CA MET A 259 5.86 -17.71 6.28
C MET A 259 7.24 -18.18 6.68
N GLN A 260 8.25 -17.56 6.07
CA GLN A 260 9.65 -17.88 6.29
C GLN A 260 10.41 -16.60 6.61
N ALA A 261 11.23 -16.63 7.65
CA ALA A 261 12.03 -15.49 8.08
C ALA A 261 13.52 -15.79 7.94
N TYR A 262 14.26 -14.79 7.47
CA TYR A 262 15.65 -14.91 7.05
C TYR A 262 16.47 -13.74 7.58
N TYR A 263 17.52 -14.05 8.30
CA TYR A 263 18.57 -13.12 8.70
C TYR A 263 19.52 -12.87 7.54
N VAL A 264 19.78 -11.61 7.23
CA VAL A 264 20.79 -11.19 6.27
C VAL A 264 22.16 -11.39 6.90
N ASP A 265 22.88 -12.39 6.40
CA ASP A 265 24.20 -12.75 6.91
C ASP A 265 25.30 -12.22 5.98
N ARG A 266 26.56 -12.35 6.39
CA ARG A 266 27.71 -11.97 5.55
C ARG A 266 27.72 -12.69 4.19
N PHE A 267 27.21 -13.91 4.16
CA PHE A 267 27.09 -14.71 2.95
C PHE A 267 25.70 -15.33 2.88
N GLY A 268 24.83 -14.75 2.06
CA GLY A 268 23.46 -15.20 1.86
C GLY A 268 22.60 -14.97 3.12
N PHE A 269 21.71 -15.93 3.38
CA PHE A 269 20.66 -15.79 4.38
C PHE A 269 20.63 -16.97 5.34
N ALA A 270 20.36 -16.70 6.61
CA ALA A 270 20.19 -17.72 7.63
C ALA A 270 18.74 -17.75 8.14
N GLU A 271 18.12 -18.92 8.17
CA GLU A 271 16.73 -19.07 8.63
C GLU A 271 16.57 -18.71 10.13
N LEU A 272 15.48 -17.99 10.42
CA LEU A 272 15.03 -17.64 11.76
C LEU A 272 13.60 -18.19 12.00
N PRO A 273 13.44 -19.49 12.32
CA PRO A 273 12.13 -20.14 12.33
C PRO A 273 11.13 -19.57 13.34
N GLU A 274 11.62 -18.94 14.42
CA GLU A 274 10.76 -18.35 15.45
C GLU A 274 10.40 -16.88 15.19
N PHE A 275 11.10 -16.20 14.28
CA PHE A 275 11.02 -14.75 14.16
C PHE A 275 9.66 -14.26 13.64
N ALA A 276 9.09 -14.94 12.63
CA ALA A 276 7.76 -14.62 12.12
C ALA A 276 6.68 -14.78 13.21
N ALA A 277 6.70 -15.90 13.94
CA ALA A 277 5.76 -16.15 15.04
C ALA A 277 5.92 -15.16 16.21
N GLN A 278 7.15 -14.74 16.51
CA GLN A 278 7.38 -13.66 17.48
C GLN A 278 6.77 -12.35 17.00
N ARG A 279 6.89 -12.02 15.70
CA ARG A 279 6.29 -10.81 15.12
C ARG A 279 4.78 -10.81 15.12
N GLU A 280 4.14 -11.89 14.68
CA GLU A 280 2.69 -12.04 14.75
C GLU A 280 2.16 -11.73 16.15
N LYS A 281 2.83 -12.28 17.17
CA LYS A 281 2.47 -12.04 18.56
C LYS A 281 2.70 -10.60 19.03
N ILE A 282 3.76 -9.94 18.57
CA ILE A 282 4.05 -8.54 18.91
C ILE A 282 3.01 -7.60 18.31
N LEU A 283 2.59 -7.89 17.08
CA LEU A 283 1.56 -7.13 16.37
C LEU A 283 0.15 -7.46 16.87
N ASP A 284 0.03 -8.37 17.85
CA ASP A 284 -1.24 -8.91 18.33
C ASP A 284 -2.13 -9.41 17.17
N ILE A 285 -1.47 -9.92 16.12
CA ILE A 285 -2.14 -10.57 15.00
C ILE A 285 -2.61 -11.92 15.54
N VAL A 286 -3.80 -11.90 16.12
CA VAL A 286 -4.58 -13.12 16.27
C VAL A 286 -4.66 -13.73 14.87
N PRO A 287 -4.37 -15.03 14.68
CA PRO A 287 -4.61 -15.71 13.42
C PRO A 287 -6.13 -15.76 13.19
N GLU A 288 -6.66 -14.64 12.77
CA GLU A 288 -7.98 -14.48 12.26
C GLU A 288 -7.95 -14.97 10.82
N ILE A 289 -8.23 -16.25 10.63
CA ILE A 289 -9.35 -16.53 9.72
C ILE A 289 -10.62 -16.15 10.51
N GLU A 290 -10.78 -14.87 10.81
CA GLU A 290 -12.04 -14.31 11.25
C GLU A 290 -12.51 -13.45 10.10
N ASN A 291 -13.65 -13.87 9.57
CA ASN A 291 -14.47 -13.03 8.74
C ASN A 291 -14.66 -11.73 9.50
N VAL A 292 -14.06 -10.64 9.01
CA VAL A 292 -14.34 -9.29 9.52
C VAL A 292 -15.85 -9.15 9.59
N ASP A 293 -16.32 -9.04 10.82
CA ASP A 293 -17.74 -8.98 11.11
C ASP A 293 -18.19 -7.52 10.97
N TYR A 294 -18.51 -7.12 9.74
CA TYR A 294 -19.20 -5.85 9.42
C TYR A 294 -20.59 -5.75 10.10
N GLU A 295 -20.98 -6.67 10.99
CA GLU A 295 -22.32 -6.77 11.59
C GLU A 295 -22.76 -5.56 12.40
N ASN A 296 -21.84 -4.71 12.86
CA ASN A 296 -22.21 -3.64 13.80
C ASN A 296 -22.02 -2.22 13.24
N ASP A 297 -21.63 -2.06 11.97
CA ASP A 297 -21.65 -0.75 11.34
C ASP A 297 -23.02 -0.47 10.69
N LEU A 298 -24.04 -0.30 11.55
CA LEU A 298 -25.40 0.11 11.17
C LEU A 298 -25.45 1.48 10.48
N THR A 299 -24.31 2.19 10.34
CA THR A 299 -24.24 3.46 9.61
C THR A 299 -24.38 3.28 8.11
N CYS A 300 -23.93 2.15 7.55
CA CYS A 300 -23.92 1.89 6.11
C CYS A 300 -24.85 0.75 5.67
N ILE A 301 -25.14 -0.24 6.52
CA ILE A 301 -26.11 -1.32 6.21
C ILE A 301 -26.77 -1.84 7.48
N SER A 302 -28.08 -2.10 7.41
CA SER A 302 -28.84 -2.76 8.48
C SER A 302 -29.74 -3.85 7.92
N PHE A 303 -30.25 -4.76 8.74
CA PHE A 303 -31.06 -5.89 8.30
C PHE A 303 -32.48 -5.82 8.86
N TYR A 304 -33.39 -6.51 8.18
CA TYR A 304 -34.77 -6.64 8.62
C TYR A 304 -35.29 -8.06 8.37
N ALA A 305 -36.26 -8.46 9.18
CA ALA A 305 -37.03 -9.69 8.99
C ALA A 305 -38.51 -9.34 8.87
N ALA A 306 -39.19 -9.87 7.87
CA ALA A 306 -40.59 -9.56 7.61
C ALA A 306 -41.43 -10.81 7.33
N GLU A 307 -42.70 -10.77 7.75
CA GLU A 307 -43.70 -11.78 7.44
C GLU A 307 -44.09 -11.77 5.95
N CYS A 308 -43.86 -10.66 5.24
CA CYS A 308 -44.22 -10.51 3.82
C CYS A 308 -43.10 -9.85 3.00
N ALA A 309 -42.55 -10.58 2.02
CA ALA A 309 -41.48 -10.11 1.14
C ALA A 309 -41.91 -9.00 0.18
N GLU A 310 -43.17 -9.01 -0.27
CA GLU A 310 -43.67 -8.06 -1.28
C GLU A 310 -44.06 -6.71 -0.66
N PHE A 311 -44.63 -6.75 0.55
CA PHE A 311 -44.99 -5.57 1.32
C PHE A 311 -44.52 -5.79 2.75
N PRO A 312 -43.25 -5.50 3.09
CA PRO A 312 -42.70 -5.74 4.43
C PRO A 312 -43.64 -5.25 5.53
N VAL A 313 -44.20 -4.04 5.39
CA VAL A 313 -45.13 -3.41 6.34
C VAL A 313 -46.48 -4.14 6.54
N MET A 314 -46.82 -5.15 5.73
CA MET A 314 -48.01 -5.99 5.91
C MET A 314 -47.68 -7.25 6.73
N GLY A 315 -47.71 -7.11 8.06
CA GLY A 315 -47.53 -8.23 9.00
C GLY A 315 -46.52 -7.91 10.10
N GLU A 316 -45.94 -8.94 10.70
CA GLU A 316 -44.84 -8.78 11.64
C GLU A 316 -43.53 -8.38 10.92
N VAL A 317 -42.87 -7.32 11.39
CA VAL A 317 -41.59 -6.84 10.85
C VAL A 317 -40.69 -6.38 11.97
N HIS A 318 -39.40 -6.68 11.83
CA HIS A 318 -38.33 -6.22 12.71
C HIS A 318 -37.26 -5.53 11.87
N TYR A 319 -36.88 -4.30 12.22
CA TYR A 319 -35.95 -3.43 11.47
C TYR A 319 -34.68 -3.15 12.27
N ASP A 320 -33.68 -2.53 11.61
CA ASP A 320 -32.42 -2.05 12.20
C ASP A 320 -31.69 -3.16 12.99
N LEU A 321 -31.75 -4.39 12.46
CA LEU A 321 -31.13 -5.57 13.04
C LEU A 321 -29.73 -5.81 12.48
N THR A 322 -28.91 -6.53 13.23
CA THR A 322 -27.78 -7.27 12.67
C THR A 322 -28.28 -8.46 11.83
N LEU A 323 -27.44 -9.03 10.95
CA LEU A 323 -27.83 -10.18 10.14
C LEU A 323 -28.25 -11.41 10.98
N PRO A 324 -27.56 -11.79 12.08
CA PRO A 324 -27.96 -12.92 12.91
C PRO A 324 -29.29 -12.68 13.63
N GLU A 325 -29.51 -11.46 14.12
CA GLU A 325 -30.78 -11.07 14.75
C GLU A 325 -31.93 -11.15 13.73
N ALA A 326 -31.70 -10.71 12.49
CA ALA A 326 -32.67 -10.81 11.41
C ALA A 326 -32.98 -12.27 11.05
N LEU A 327 -31.97 -13.15 11.00
CA LEU A 327 -32.15 -14.58 10.77
C LEU A 327 -32.88 -15.26 11.94
N GLU A 328 -32.60 -14.88 13.18
CA GLU A 328 -33.32 -15.38 14.36
C GLU A 328 -34.79 -14.92 14.37
N ALA A 329 -35.04 -13.64 14.06
CA ALA A 329 -36.39 -13.09 13.92
C ALA A 329 -37.16 -13.80 12.81
N TYR A 330 -36.52 -14.05 11.66
CA TYR A 330 -37.10 -14.80 10.54
C TYR A 330 -37.53 -16.22 10.91
N GLU A 331 -36.82 -16.90 11.82
CA GLU A 331 -37.22 -18.22 12.31
C GLU A 331 -38.41 -18.18 13.26
N LYS A 332 -38.53 -17.10 14.04
CA LYS A 332 -39.66 -16.92 14.97
C LYS A 332 -40.96 -16.56 14.24
N ILE A 333 -40.88 -16.05 13.02
CA ILE A 333 -42.05 -15.75 12.18
C ILE A 333 -42.72 -17.07 11.72
N PRO A 334 -43.98 -17.33 12.11
CA PRO A 334 -44.68 -18.56 11.77
C PRO A 334 -45.00 -18.60 10.26
N SER A 335 -44.55 -19.65 9.59
CA SER A 335 -44.74 -19.87 8.14
C SER A 335 -46.18 -20.16 7.72
N GLU A 336 -47.09 -20.38 8.67
CA GLU A 336 -48.48 -20.81 8.41
C GLU A 336 -49.48 -19.65 8.20
N ARG A 337 -49.03 -18.38 8.22
CA ARG A 337 -49.91 -17.21 8.07
C ARG A 337 -50.13 -16.84 6.60
N MET A 338 -51.39 -16.73 6.18
CA MET A 338 -51.81 -16.54 4.76
C MET A 338 -51.54 -15.14 4.17
N HIS A 339 -50.63 -14.33 4.73
CA HIS A 339 -50.46 -12.91 4.36
C HIS A 339 -49.23 -12.60 3.50
N GLY A 340 -48.27 -13.53 3.34
CA GLY A 340 -47.11 -13.32 2.49
C GLY A 340 -46.04 -14.41 2.59
N LEU A 341 -44.96 -14.24 1.83
CA LEU A 341 -43.73 -15.05 1.91
C LEU A 341 -42.79 -14.41 2.93
N LYS A 342 -42.36 -15.13 3.97
CA LYS A 342 -41.40 -14.56 4.94
C LYS A 342 -40.04 -14.30 4.31
N CYS A 343 -39.37 -13.23 4.74
CA CYS A 343 -38.06 -12.83 4.20
C CYS A 343 -37.11 -12.26 5.26
N VAL A 344 -35.82 -12.29 4.90
CA VAL A 344 -34.77 -11.43 5.46
C VAL A 344 -34.32 -10.48 4.35
N GLY A 345 -34.12 -9.21 4.67
CA GLY A 345 -33.55 -8.24 3.76
C GLY A 345 -32.58 -7.30 4.44
N PHE A 346 -31.96 -6.44 3.64
CA PHE A 346 -31.06 -5.39 4.09
C PHE A 346 -31.62 -4.01 3.75
N ASP A 347 -31.21 -3.00 4.49
CA ASP A 347 -31.44 -1.58 4.25
C ASP A 347 -30.07 -0.90 4.14
N LEU A 348 -29.71 -0.53 2.92
CA LEU A 348 -28.42 0.08 2.60
C LEU A 348 -28.51 1.59 2.84
N LYS A 349 -27.52 2.16 3.54
CA LYS A 349 -27.43 3.57 3.95
C LYS A 349 -26.08 4.17 3.55
N ASP A 350 -25.62 3.85 2.34
CA ASP A 350 -24.29 4.20 1.83
C ASP A 350 -24.25 5.49 1.00
N GLY A 351 -25.39 6.20 0.87
CA GLY A 351 -25.51 7.41 0.07
C GLY A 351 -25.50 7.19 -1.44
N SER A 352 -25.57 5.94 -1.91
CA SER A 352 -25.61 5.60 -3.33
C SER A 352 -27.02 5.73 -3.93
N ASP A 353 -27.11 5.69 -5.26
CA ASP A 353 -28.41 5.61 -5.96
C ASP A 353 -29.18 4.30 -5.66
N TYR A 354 -28.56 3.35 -4.97
CA TYR A 354 -29.12 2.06 -4.58
C TYR A 354 -29.44 1.97 -3.07
N GLU A 355 -29.36 3.11 -2.36
CA GLU A 355 -29.75 3.23 -0.96
C GLU A 355 -31.20 2.76 -0.74
N GLY A 356 -31.44 2.03 0.35
CA GLY A 356 -32.75 1.59 0.78
C GLY A 356 -32.91 0.07 0.96
N MET A 357 -34.16 -0.32 1.24
CA MET A 357 -34.53 -1.69 1.59
C MET A 357 -34.59 -2.62 0.39
N GLN A 358 -33.98 -3.80 0.53
CA GLN A 358 -34.00 -4.85 -0.47
C GLN A 358 -34.04 -6.26 0.14
N SER A 359 -34.78 -7.17 -0.52
CA SER A 359 -34.88 -8.57 -0.07
C SER A 359 -33.61 -9.35 -0.36
N LEU A 360 -33.07 -10.02 0.66
CA LEU A 360 -31.86 -10.85 0.61
C LEU A 360 -32.20 -12.34 0.49
N MET A 361 -33.18 -12.79 1.26
CA MET A 361 -33.63 -14.17 1.33
C MET A 361 -35.15 -14.23 1.44
N ILE A 362 -35.79 -15.09 0.63
CA ILE A 362 -37.24 -15.30 0.66
C ILE A 362 -37.49 -16.81 0.79
N GLU A 363 -38.29 -17.21 1.78
CA GLU A 363 -38.58 -18.63 2.07
C GLU A 363 -37.35 -19.56 2.10
N GLY A 364 -36.25 -19.11 2.71
CA GLY A 364 -35.02 -19.90 2.81
C GLY A 364 -34.25 -20.03 1.50
N LYS A 365 -34.59 -19.22 0.48
CA LYS A 365 -33.85 -19.12 -0.78
C LYS A 365 -33.22 -17.74 -0.88
N ILE A 366 -31.91 -17.72 -1.02
CA ILE A 366 -31.17 -16.49 -1.27
C ILE A 366 -31.52 -15.93 -2.65
N GLN A 367 -31.60 -14.60 -2.77
CA GLN A 367 -31.90 -13.89 -4.01
C GLN A 367 -30.62 -13.47 -4.77
N LYS A 368 -29.58 -14.31 -4.74
CA LYS A 368 -28.23 -13.98 -5.22
C LYS A 368 -28.19 -13.59 -6.70
N GLU A 369 -28.83 -14.37 -7.56
CA GLU A 369 -28.84 -14.09 -9.01
C GLU A 369 -29.52 -12.76 -9.32
N PHE A 370 -30.57 -12.43 -8.58
CA PHE A 370 -31.27 -11.15 -8.71
C PHE A 370 -30.40 -9.99 -8.22
N LEU A 371 -29.83 -10.09 -7.02
CA LEU A 371 -28.98 -9.04 -6.45
C LEU A 371 -27.75 -8.77 -7.33
N ASN A 372 -27.11 -9.82 -7.85
CA ASN A 372 -25.95 -9.69 -8.74
C ASN A 372 -26.30 -9.21 -10.16
N SER A 373 -27.58 -9.15 -10.53
CA SER A 373 -28.02 -8.54 -11.79
C SER A 373 -28.02 -7.00 -11.73
N ILE A 374 -27.98 -6.43 -10.52
CA ILE A 374 -27.97 -4.98 -10.27
C ILE A 374 -26.49 -4.58 -10.03
N PRO A 375 -25.88 -3.74 -10.90
CA PRO A 375 -24.47 -3.38 -10.77
C PRO A 375 -24.08 -2.83 -9.41
N GLY A 376 -24.92 -1.95 -8.84
CA GLY A 376 -24.69 -1.37 -7.51
C GLY A 376 -24.57 -2.42 -6.40
N PHE A 377 -25.42 -3.45 -6.42
CA PHE A 377 -25.36 -4.52 -5.42
C PHE A 377 -24.28 -5.56 -5.70
N ARG A 378 -23.96 -5.80 -6.98
CA ARG A 378 -22.89 -6.70 -7.39
C ARG A 378 -21.51 -6.21 -6.94
N GLU A 379 -21.30 -4.90 -6.97
CA GLU A 379 -20.01 -4.26 -6.68
C GLU A 379 -19.93 -3.72 -5.24
N ASN A 380 -21.05 -3.65 -4.51
CA ASN A 380 -21.10 -3.22 -3.11
C ASN A 380 -20.65 -4.34 -2.17
N SER A 381 -19.58 -4.07 -1.40
CA SER A 381 -18.95 -5.01 -0.48
C SER A 381 -19.87 -5.46 0.66
N TYR A 382 -20.70 -4.56 1.20
CA TYR A 382 -21.67 -4.88 2.25
C TYR A 382 -22.72 -5.88 1.77
N VAL A 383 -23.23 -5.69 0.56
CA VAL A 383 -24.24 -6.57 -0.04
C VAL A 383 -23.65 -7.94 -0.38
N GLN A 384 -22.44 -8.00 -0.95
CA GLN A 384 -21.77 -9.27 -1.26
C GLN A 384 -21.41 -10.06 0.01
N ASN A 385 -20.99 -9.38 1.07
CA ASN A 385 -20.73 -10.00 2.37
C ASN A 385 -22.03 -10.60 2.96
N ALA A 386 -23.13 -9.85 2.93
CA ALA A 386 -24.44 -10.33 3.38
C ALA A 386 -24.92 -11.56 2.60
N ILE A 387 -24.72 -11.57 1.28
CA ILE A 387 -25.03 -12.72 0.42
C ILE A 387 -24.24 -13.95 0.88
N SER A 388 -22.92 -13.83 0.99
CA SER A 388 -22.04 -14.95 1.38
C SER A 388 -22.40 -15.55 2.74
N ARG A 389 -22.82 -14.72 3.71
CA ARG A 389 -23.17 -15.17 5.06
C ARG A 389 -24.51 -15.89 5.10
N VAL A 390 -25.49 -15.43 4.33
CA VAL A 390 -26.77 -16.14 4.18
C VAL A 390 -26.57 -17.47 3.45
N GLU A 391 -25.69 -17.54 2.44
CA GLU A 391 -25.34 -18.81 1.79
C GLU A 391 -24.77 -19.80 2.82
N LYS A 392 -23.78 -19.38 3.61
CA LYS A 392 -23.19 -20.20 4.68
C LYS A 392 -24.24 -20.66 5.71
N TYR A 393 -25.12 -19.75 6.14
CA TYR A 393 -26.22 -20.08 7.04
C TYR A 393 -27.19 -21.14 6.46
N LEU A 394 -27.47 -21.08 5.16
CA LEU A 394 -28.31 -22.06 4.48
C LEU A 394 -27.60 -23.42 4.34
N GLU A 395 -26.30 -23.42 4.06
CA GLU A 395 -25.46 -24.62 4.00
C GLU A 395 -25.38 -25.34 5.35
N GLU A 396 -25.20 -24.59 6.44
CA GLU A 396 -25.15 -25.13 7.82
C GLU A 396 -26.50 -25.71 8.27
N ARG A 397 -27.63 -25.19 7.75
CA ARG A 397 -28.99 -25.69 8.06
C ARG A 397 -29.47 -26.83 7.16
N HIS A 398 -28.83 -27.05 6.01
CA HIS A 398 -29.09 -28.18 5.13
C HIS A 398 -27.84 -29.04 4.91
N PRO A 399 -27.32 -29.74 5.95
CA PRO A 399 -26.26 -30.72 5.74
C PRO A 399 -26.82 -31.88 4.92
N ASN A 400 -26.53 -31.89 3.61
CA ASN A 400 -26.85 -32.95 2.65
C ASN A 400 -28.33 -33.33 2.55
N VAL A 401 -29.09 -32.65 1.70
CA VAL A 401 -30.09 -33.36 0.90
C VAL A 401 -29.37 -33.84 -0.35
N GLU A 402 -29.11 -35.15 -0.40
CA GLU A 402 -28.60 -35.87 -1.56
C GLU A 402 -29.25 -35.35 -2.84
N ASN A 403 -28.39 -35.00 -3.80
CA ASN A 403 -28.75 -34.84 -5.20
C ASN A 403 -29.09 -36.25 -5.73
N PRO A 404 -30.35 -36.64 -5.98
CA PRO A 404 -30.66 -38.00 -6.40
C PRO A 404 -30.54 -38.09 -7.92
N LEU A 405 -29.34 -37.85 -8.45
CA LEU A 405 -28.98 -38.15 -9.83
C LEU A 405 -27.50 -38.54 -9.89
N GLU A 406 -27.10 -39.56 -9.15
CA GLU A 406 -26.12 -40.53 -9.63
C GLU A 406 -26.08 -41.76 -8.72
N SER A 407 -26.88 -42.76 -9.04
CA SER A 407 -26.50 -44.14 -8.71
C SER A 407 -26.85 -45.09 -9.86
N ASN A 408 -25.78 -45.69 -10.37
CA ASN A 408 -25.69 -47.05 -10.90
C ASN A 408 -26.51 -47.41 -12.15
N LYS A 409 -25.83 -47.38 -13.30
CA LYS A 409 -25.82 -48.55 -14.22
C LYS A 409 -24.45 -48.75 -14.87
N LYS A 410 -23.69 -49.72 -14.36
CA LYS A 410 -22.78 -50.58 -15.13
C LYS A 410 -22.92 -52.01 -14.65
N VAL A 411 -23.63 -52.85 -15.42
CA VAL A 411 -23.26 -54.24 -15.74
C VAL A 411 -23.89 -54.57 -17.11
N ASP A 412 -23.00 -54.85 -18.07
CA ASP A 412 -23.04 -55.74 -19.25
C ASP A 412 -24.37 -56.04 -19.98
N ASN A 413 -24.46 -55.70 -21.28
CA ASN A 413 -24.01 -56.56 -22.39
C ASN A 413 -24.46 -56.02 -23.76
N GLU A 414 -23.66 -56.35 -24.76
CA GLU A 414 -23.72 -56.04 -26.18
C GLU A 414 -25.11 -56.16 -26.86
N LYS A 415 -25.44 -55.22 -27.76
CA LYS A 415 -25.64 -55.48 -29.20
C LYS A 415 -25.99 -54.23 -30.01
N ASN A 416 -25.37 -54.18 -31.19
CA ASN A 416 -25.55 -53.28 -32.33
C ASN A 416 -27.02 -52.90 -32.63
N ILE A 417 -27.25 -51.68 -33.12
CA ILE A 417 -27.59 -51.37 -34.53
C ILE A 417 -27.78 -49.85 -34.68
N SER A 418 -27.10 -49.31 -35.68
CA SER A 418 -27.24 -47.98 -36.28
C SER A 418 -28.47 -47.89 -37.19
N GLU A 419 -29.20 -46.78 -37.20
CA GLU A 419 -30.02 -46.26 -38.33
C GLU A 419 -30.55 -44.87 -37.90
N GLU A 420 -29.94 -43.78 -38.38
CA GLU A 420 -30.37 -42.96 -39.52
C GLU A 420 -31.74 -42.26 -39.40
N LYS A 421 -31.64 -40.92 -39.35
CA LYS A 421 -32.48 -39.87 -39.95
C LYS A 421 -33.86 -40.29 -40.50
N ASN A 422 -34.91 -39.60 -40.06
CA ASN A 422 -35.60 -38.64 -40.93
C ASN A 422 -36.68 -37.81 -40.25
N GLU A 423 -36.81 -36.62 -40.83
CA GLU A 423 -37.79 -35.56 -40.66
C GLU A 423 -39.25 -36.05 -40.66
N LYS A 424 -40.12 -35.37 -39.90
CA LYS A 424 -41.20 -34.50 -40.43
C LYS A 424 -42.25 -34.11 -39.38
N GLU A 425 -42.41 -32.79 -39.25
CA GLU A 425 -43.64 -31.99 -39.35
C GLU A 425 -44.86 -32.21 -38.43
N LEU A 426 -45.52 -31.04 -38.25
CA LEU A 426 -46.90 -30.75 -37.82
C LEU A 426 -47.10 -30.50 -36.31
N ASN A 427 -47.04 -29.25 -35.82
CA ASN A 427 -47.86 -28.06 -36.09
C ASN A 427 -49.35 -28.22 -35.68
N ILE A 428 -49.71 -27.83 -34.44
CA ILE A 428 -51.07 -27.41 -34.04
C ILE A 428 -50.93 -26.34 -32.94
N GLN A 429 -50.95 -25.06 -33.27
CA GLN A 429 -52.13 -24.16 -33.29
C GLN A 429 -52.50 -23.59 -31.90
N MET A 430 -51.86 -22.47 -31.54
CA MET A 430 -52.36 -21.52 -30.53
C MET A 430 -53.44 -20.63 -31.15
N LYS A 431 -54.59 -20.49 -30.48
CA LYS A 431 -55.48 -19.33 -30.60
C LYS A 431 -56.16 -18.99 -29.26
N PRO A 432 -56.55 -17.72 -29.05
CA PRO A 432 -56.24 -16.94 -27.84
C PRO A 432 -57.52 -16.48 -27.13
N ILE A 433 -57.46 -15.43 -26.27
CA ILE A 433 -58.48 -14.37 -25.94
C ILE A 433 -58.36 -13.96 -24.45
N PRO A 434 -58.57 -12.69 -24.00
CA PRO A 434 -58.18 -11.37 -24.54
C PRO A 434 -57.65 -10.40 -23.43
N LYS A 435 -57.02 -9.27 -23.79
CA LYS A 435 -57.00 -8.08 -22.90
C LYS A 435 -57.47 -6.83 -23.63
N LYS A 436 -58.21 -6.03 -22.86
CA LYS A 436 -59.06 -4.89 -23.26
C LYS A 436 -58.26 -3.69 -23.80
N LYS A 437 -58.96 -2.96 -24.68
CA LYS A 437 -58.63 -1.68 -25.31
C LYS A 437 -58.22 -0.56 -24.34
N ARG A 438 -57.21 0.21 -24.75
CA ARG A 438 -57.14 1.69 -24.74
C ARG A 438 -56.31 2.00 -26.00
N GLY A 439 -56.75 2.80 -26.96
CA GLY A 439 -57.35 4.12 -26.84
C GLY A 439 -56.35 5.03 -27.56
N GLU A 440 -56.74 5.46 -28.75
CA GLU A 440 -56.01 6.26 -29.75
C GLU A 440 -55.19 7.44 -29.19
N MET A 441 -54.05 7.75 -29.81
CA MET A 441 -53.93 8.96 -30.64
C MET A 441 -52.62 8.96 -31.44
N SER A 442 -52.78 9.21 -32.74
CA SER A 442 -51.77 9.45 -33.75
C SER A 442 -51.22 10.88 -33.68
N LEU A 443 -49.92 11.04 -33.94
CA LEU A 443 -49.42 11.66 -35.17
C LEU A 443 -47.93 11.36 -35.34
#